data_AF-A0A7C5NB64-F1
#
_entry.id   AF-A0A7C5NB64-F1
#
_cell.length_a   1.000
_cell.length_b   1.000
_cell.length_c   1.000
_cell.angle_alpha   90.00
_cell.angle_beta   90.00
_cell.angle_gamma   90.00
#
_symmetry.space_group_name_H-M   'P 1'
#
loop_
_entity.id
_entity.type
_entity.pdbx_description
1 polymer ?
#
loop_
_entity_poly.entity_id
_entity_poly.type
_entity_poly.pdbx_seq_one_letter_code
_entity_poly.pdbx_strand_id
1 'polypeptide(L)'
;TIKPHLDKIIIEGHTDSDGGYLYNLDLSQRRAFAVMNYLLTLDFAEKYNIKPLITASGRSCLDAIKVNGIEDKDASRRIEIKFRLKNEDAMHEIERVLDAE
;
A
#
# COMPACT_ATOMS: atom_id res chain seq x y z
N THR A 1 17.26 -7.02 12.22
CA THR A 1 15.93 -6.35 12.25
C THR A 1 15.64 -5.78 10.87
N ILE A 2 14.40 -5.85 10.35
CA ILE A 2 14.08 -5.45 8.97
C ILE A 2 14.04 -3.93 8.72
N LYS A 3 14.00 -3.11 9.79
CA LYS A 3 13.84 -1.65 9.73
C LYS A 3 14.80 -0.92 8.77
N PRO A 4 16.12 -1.21 8.71
CA PRO A 4 17.03 -0.55 7.77
C PRO A 4 16.68 -0.81 6.30
N HIS A 5 16.06 -1.95 6.03
CA HIS A 5 15.66 -2.40 4.71
C HIS A 5 14.22 -2.01 4.37
N LEU A 6 13.52 -1.25 5.22
CA LEU A 6 12.15 -0.80 4.95
C LEU A 6 12.19 0.57 4.27
N ASP A 7 11.61 0.66 3.07
CA ASP A 7 11.40 1.91 2.34
C ASP A 7 10.06 2.54 2.74
N LYS A 8 8.96 1.79 2.57
CA LYS A 8 7.61 2.33 2.76
C LYS A 8 6.63 1.30 3.31
N ILE A 9 5.66 1.78 4.09
CA ILE A 9 4.45 1.08 4.49
C ILE A 9 3.30 1.72 3.72
N ILE A 10 2.62 0.96 2.88
CA ILE A 10 1.56 1.47 2.00
C ILE A 10 0.25 0.84 2.45
N ILE A 11 -0.71 1.67 2.86
CA ILE A 11 -2.08 1.28 3.15
C ILE A 11 -2.90 1.50 1.89
N GLU A 12 -3.33 0.42 1.25
CA GLU A 12 -4.12 0.48 0.02
C GLU A 12 -5.58 0.14 0.29
N GLY A 13 -6.48 1.05 -0.09
CA GLY A 13 -7.92 0.80 -0.05
C GLY A 13 -8.42 0.31 -1.39
N HIS A 14 -9.33 -0.66 -1.36
CA HIS A 14 -9.99 -1.19 -2.54
C HIS A 14 -11.51 -1.20 -2.34
N THR A 15 -12.25 -1.03 -3.42
CA THR A 15 -13.69 -1.22 -3.47
C THR A 15 -14.03 -2.40 -4.36
N ASP A 16 -15.27 -2.85 -4.28
CA ASP A 16 -15.88 -3.67 -5.32
C ASP A 16 -16.29 -2.84 -6.54
N SER A 17 -16.86 -3.50 -7.54
CA SER A 17 -17.28 -2.86 -8.79
C SER A 17 -18.48 -1.92 -8.68
N ASP A 18 -19.19 -1.89 -7.55
CA ASP A 18 -20.39 -1.05 -7.41
C ASP A 18 -20.00 0.43 -7.34
N GLY A 19 -20.62 1.25 -8.20
CA GLY A 19 -20.31 2.67 -8.33
C GLY A 19 -19.30 3.01 -9.44
N GLY A 20 -19.14 4.30 -9.70
CA GLY A 20 -18.23 4.79 -10.73
C GLY A 20 -16.77 4.82 -10.26
N TYR A 21 -15.83 4.76 -11.21
CA TYR A 21 -14.39 4.77 -10.92
C TYR A 21 -13.96 5.89 -9.97
N LEU A 22 -14.39 7.14 -10.22
CA LEU A 22 -13.99 8.29 -9.39
C LEU A 22 -14.60 8.25 -7.98
N TYR A 23 -15.85 7.78 -7.88
CA TYR A 23 -16.50 7.57 -6.58
C TYR A 23 -15.75 6.51 -5.77
N ASN A 24 -15.41 5.40 -6.40
CA ASN A 24 -14.69 4.30 -5.76
C ASN A 24 -13.25 4.69 -5.43
N LEU A 25 -12.60 5.52 -6.25
CA LEU A 25 -11.28 6.07 -5.96
C LEU A 25 -11.30 6.94 -4.70
N ASP A 26 -12.28 7.85 -4.60
CA ASP A 26 -12.46 8.68 -3.39
C ASP A 26 -12.78 7.81 -2.15
N LEU A 27 -13.72 6.87 -2.26
CA LEU A 27 -14.11 5.99 -1.17
C LEU A 27 -12.93 5.15 -0.65
N SER A 28 -12.19 4.51 -1.56
CA SER A 28 -11.01 3.72 -1.20
C SER A 28 -9.92 4.57 -0.57
N GLN A 29 -9.67 5.79 -1.08
CA GLN A 29 -8.70 6.73 -0.52
C GLN A 29 -9.06 7.13 0.92
N ARG A 30 -10.34 7.47 1.17
CA ARG A 30 -10.83 7.81 2.52
C ARG A 30 -10.68 6.65 3.50
N ARG A 31 -10.99 5.43 3.08
CA ARG A 31 -10.82 4.22 3.90
C ARG A 31 -9.36 3.97 4.26
N ALA A 32 -8.45 4.04 3.28
CA ALA A 32 -7.01 3.90 3.51
C ALA A 32 -6.48 4.98 4.47
N PHE A 33 -6.91 6.23 4.30
CA PHE A 33 -6.52 7.34 5.18
C PHE A 33 -7.02 7.15 6.61
N ALA A 34 -8.26 6.68 6.80
CA ALA A 34 -8.79 6.38 8.12
C ALA A 34 -7.97 5.31 8.86
N VAL A 35 -7.58 4.23 8.16
CA VAL A 35 -6.71 3.19 8.73
C VAL A 35 -5.32 3.75 9.06
N MET A 36 -4.70 4.53 8.18
CA MET A 36 -3.42 5.18 8.47
C MET A 36 -3.50 6.05 9.73
N ASN A 37 -4.55 6.87 9.87
CA ASN A 37 -4.73 7.70 11.06
C ASN A 37 -4.84 6.84 12.33
N TYR A 38 -5.63 5.76 12.29
CA TYR A 38 -5.74 4.83 13.41
C TYR A 38 -4.39 4.20 13.76
N LEU A 39 -3.62 3.72 12.78
CA LEU A 39 -2.30 3.13 13.03
C LEU A 39 -1.35 4.13 13.69
N LEU A 40 -1.43 5.41 13.32
CA LEU A 40 -0.62 6.48 13.91
C LEU A 40 -1.03 6.87 15.34
N THR A 41 -2.18 6.43 15.85
CA THR A 41 -2.55 6.64 17.27
C THR A 41 -2.02 5.55 18.20
N LEU A 42 -1.47 4.46 17.66
CA LEU A 42 -0.99 3.33 18.46
C LEU A 42 0.46 3.54 18.89
N ASP A 43 0.80 3.09 20.11
CA ASP A 43 2.13 3.28 20.73
C ASP A 43 3.30 2.82 19.84
N PHE A 44 3.07 1.78 19.03
CA PHE A 44 4.11 1.25 18.15
C PHE A 44 4.50 2.27 17.06
N ALA A 45 3.59 3.14 16.65
CA ALA A 45 3.87 4.15 15.62
C ALA A 45 4.94 5.13 16.09
N GLU A 46 4.88 5.55 17.36
CA GLU A 46 5.90 6.36 18.01
C GLU A 46 7.16 5.53 18.28
N LYS A 47 7.03 4.35 18.92
CA LYS A 47 8.16 3.46 19.25
C LYS A 47 9.05 3.15 18.04
N TYR A 48 8.45 2.93 16.87
CA TYR A 48 9.18 2.59 15.65
C TYR A 48 9.37 3.77 14.71
N ASN A 49 8.81 4.94 15.01
CA ASN A 49 8.81 6.15 14.18
C ASN A 49 8.37 5.83 12.74
N ILE A 50 7.16 5.29 12.57
CA ILE A 50 6.65 4.85 11.26
C ILE A 50 6.07 6.00 10.43
N LYS A 51 5.78 7.15 11.04
CA LYS A 51 5.16 8.32 10.39
C LYS A 51 5.85 8.74 9.07
N PRO A 52 7.18 8.81 8.96
CA PRO A 52 7.83 9.13 7.68
C PRO A 52 7.78 8.00 6.65
N LEU A 53 7.46 6.77 7.07
CA LEU A 53 7.46 5.58 6.21
C LEU A 53 6.07 5.22 5.69
N ILE A 54 5.00 5.72 6.31
CA ILE A 54 3.63 5.29 6.00
C ILE A 54 2.94 6.21 4.99
N THR A 55 2.16 5.63 4.08
CA THR A 55 1.30 6.35 3.13
C THR A 55 -0.02 5.62 2.93
N ALA A 56 -1.06 6.34 2.49
CA ALA A 56 -2.38 5.79 2.21
C ALA A 56 -2.79 6.10 0.77
N SER A 57 -3.28 5.09 0.04
CA SER A 57 -3.67 5.21 -1.37
C SER A 57 -4.98 4.48 -1.66
N GLY A 58 -5.89 5.13 -2.40
CA GLY A 58 -7.08 4.50 -2.97
C GLY A 58 -6.77 3.84 -4.31
N ARG A 59 -7.32 2.65 -4.54
CA ARG A 59 -7.16 1.86 -5.77
C ARG A 59 -8.45 1.72 -6.57
N SER A 60 -9.54 2.34 -6.13
CA SER A 60 -10.87 2.20 -6.73
C SER A 60 -11.28 0.71 -6.84
N CYS A 61 -12.06 0.38 -7.87
CA CYS A 61 -12.51 -0.98 -8.19
C CYS A 61 -11.58 -1.74 -9.17
N LEU A 62 -10.37 -1.22 -9.43
CA LEU A 62 -9.49 -1.75 -10.48
C LEU A 62 -8.96 -3.16 -10.18
N ASP A 63 -8.79 -3.47 -8.91
CA ASP A 63 -8.17 -4.70 -8.43
C ASP A 63 -9.21 -5.61 -7.76
N ALA A 64 -10.35 -5.83 -8.45
CA ALA A 64 -11.45 -6.67 -7.99
C ALA A 64 -11.01 -8.14 -7.87
N ILE A 65 -11.35 -8.77 -6.74
CA ILE A 65 -11.04 -10.18 -6.51
C ILE A 65 -12.12 -11.03 -7.16
N LYS A 66 -11.70 -12.00 -7.96
CA LYS A 66 -12.62 -12.89 -8.69
C LYS A 66 -12.41 -14.34 -8.30
N VAL A 67 -13.50 -15.05 -8.08
CA VAL A 67 -13.56 -16.50 -7.88
C VAL A 67 -14.31 -17.09 -9.06
N ASN A 68 -13.66 -17.98 -9.82
CA ASN A 68 -14.21 -18.57 -11.05
C ASN A 68 -14.69 -17.53 -12.08
N GLY A 69 -13.96 -16.40 -12.18
CA GLY A 69 -14.26 -15.31 -13.12
C GLY A 69 -15.37 -14.35 -12.67
N ILE A 70 -16.06 -14.64 -11.57
CA ILE A 70 -17.09 -13.79 -10.97
C ILE A 70 -16.48 -13.02 -9.80
N GLU A 71 -16.80 -11.74 -9.67
CA GLU A 71 -16.30 -10.93 -8.55
C GLU A 71 -16.85 -11.44 -7.20
N ASP A 72 -15.94 -11.57 -6.23
CA ASP A 72 -16.26 -11.63 -4.82
C ASP A 72 -16.18 -10.20 -4.25
N LYS A 73 -17.34 -9.57 -4.11
CA LYS A 73 -17.44 -8.15 -3.71
C LYS A 73 -16.93 -7.91 -2.29
N ASP A 74 -17.15 -8.85 -1.38
CA ASP A 74 -16.71 -8.69 0.00
C ASP A 74 -15.19 -8.82 0.09
N ALA A 75 -14.60 -9.75 -0.66
CA ALA A 75 -13.15 -9.81 -0.80
C ALA A 75 -12.58 -8.56 -1.50
N SER A 76 -13.24 -8.02 -2.53
CA SER A 76 -12.81 -6.79 -3.21
C SER A 76 -12.76 -5.58 -2.25
N ARG A 77 -13.70 -5.46 -1.31
CA ARG A 77 -13.79 -4.34 -0.34
C ARG A 77 -12.79 -4.46 0.81
N ARG A 78 -11.50 -4.51 0.51
CA ARG A 78 -10.42 -4.73 1.48
C ARG A 78 -9.51 -3.53 1.71
N ILE A 79 -8.67 -3.66 2.73
CA ILE A 79 -7.49 -2.85 2.96
C ILE A 79 -6.28 -3.78 2.89
N GLU A 80 -5.27 -3.42 2.11
CA GLU A 80 -3.98 -4.11 2.04
C GLU A 80 -2.90 -3.26 2.71
N ILE A 81 -2.02 -3.89 3.50
CA ILE A 81 -0.86 -3.23 4.09
C ILE A 81 0.40 -3.83 3.44
N LYS A 82 1.07 -3.04 2.61
CA LYS A 82 2.24 -3.46 1.85
C LYS A 82 3.51 -2.87 2.45
N PHE A 83 4.55 -3.68 2.57
CA PHE A 83 5.88 -3.25 2.98
C PHE A 83 6.78 -3.26 1.76
N ARG A 84 7.24 -2.09 1.34
CA ARG A 84 8.25 -1.96 0.31
C ARG A 84 9.61 -1.99 0.97
N LEU A 85 10.46 -2.92 0.52
CA LEU A 85 11.83 -3.00 1.00
C LEU A 85 12.74 -2.15 0.11
N LYS A 86 13.74 -1.55 0.73
CA LYS A 86 14.86 -0.94 0.03
C LYS A 86 15.64 -2.04 -0.68
N ASN A 87 16.13 -1.74 -1.87
CA ASN A 87 16.99 -2.65 -2.63
C ASN A 87 18.31 -1.93 -2.99
N GLU A 88 18.93 -1.31 -1.99
CA GLU A 88 20.15 -0.50 -2.14
C GLU A 88 21.29 -1.32 -2.77
N ASP A 89 21.45 -2.60 -2.38
CA ASP A 89 22.49 -3.48 -2.94
C ASP A 89 22.30 -3.76 -4.43
N ALA A 90 21.07 -4.08 -4.86
CA ALA A 90 20.79 -4.32 -6.27
C ALA A 90 20.89 -3.03 -7.11
N MET A 91 20.51 -1.89 -6.55
CA MET A 91 20.66 -0.60 -7.23
C MET A 91 22.15 -0.25 -7.42
N HIS A 92 22.99 -0.46 -6.40
CA HIS A 92 24.44 -0.28 -6.51
C HIS A 92 25.08 -1.24 -7.52
N GLU A 93 24.60 -2.48 -7.64
CA GLU A 93 25.09 -3.41 -8.66
C GLU A 93 24.73 -2.93 -10.07
N ILE A 94 23.52 -2.41 -10.28
CA ILE A 94 23.09 -1.82 -11.55
C ILE A 94 23.94 -0.59 -11.90
N GLU A 95 24.16 0.32 -10.95
CA GLU A 95 25.03 1.51 -11.15
C GLU A 95 26.44 1.09 -11.60
N ARG A 96 27.02 0.11 -10.92
CA ARG A 96 28.37 -0.40 -11.27
C ARG A 96 28.45 -1.02 -12.66
N VAL A 97 27.39 -1.69 -13.12
CA VAL A 97 27.35 -2.27 -14.47
C VAL A 97 27.21 -1.17 -15.52
N LEU A 98 26.39 -0.15 -15.26
CA LEU A 98 26.15 0.97 -16.18
C LEU A 98 27.35 1.94 -16.29
N ASP A 99 28.09 2.16 -15.19
CA ASP A 99 29.29 3.01 -15.17
C ASP A 99 30.54 2.32 -15.74
N ALA A 100 30.50 1.00 -15.93
CA ALA A 100 31.58 0.21 -16.51
C ALA A 100 31.54 0.15 -18.05
N GLU A 101 30.53 0.77 -18.67
CA GLU A 101 30.38 1.00 -20.12
C GLU A 101 30.75 2.44 -20.50
#